data_AF-A0A2T3ZUR3-F1
#
_entry.id   AF-A0A2T3ZUR3-F1
#
_cell.length_a   1.000
_cell.length_b   1.000
_cell.length_c   1.000
_cell.angle_alpha   90.00
_cell.angle_beta   90.00
_cell.angle_gamma   90.00
#
_symmetry.space_group_name_H-M   'P 1'
#
loop_
_entity.id
_entity.type
_entity.pdbx_description
1 polymer ?
#
loop_
_entity_poly.entity_id
_entity_poly.type
_entity_poly.pdbx_seq_one_letter_code
_entity_poly.pdbx_strand_id
1 'polypeptide(L)'
;MPKLFPPTLLESPEARTFCLQKQTTDISSLRHQLQDSVFLGIDVEGCEGIGEGITSIGLAILPPTSLQSTEFPSLPFETQEFVDRYKIESYCFYLEGRSRRKPFPPFPYGCTIKTADAGKEIRLIVDSIRQRYIGKDIILVGWHPHPRELPAIQVLFPSLFQEMVGWVDVVDITRQVCTSKQEDLGKTWPPLGDVMLSMGFSKNCQPQRYCHSAGSDAIHTIAVLARLLTHDTNGPSLEVRRRRPLKQWQ
;
A
#
# COMPACT_ATOMS: atom_id res chain seq x y z
N MET A 1 -13.34 -26.07 -6.17
CA MET A 1 -12.44 -24.97 -6.58
C MET A 1 -11.08 -25.19 -5.91
N PRO A 2 -9.94 -25.07 -6.62
CA PRO A 2 -8.62 -25.24 -6.03
C PRO A 2 -8.36 -24.16 -4.98
N LYS A 3 -7.77 -24.55 -3.84
CA LYS A 3 -7.38 -23.65 -2.75
C LYS A 3 -6.22 -22.78 -3.22
N LEU A 4 -6.47 -21.49 -3.44
CA LEU A 4 -5.43 -20.53 -3.83
C LEU A 4 -4.92 -19.82 -2.57
N PHE A 5 -4.07 -20.49 -1.79
CA PHE A 5 -3.13 -19.71 -0.97
C PHE A 5 -2.38 -18.78 -1.92
N PRO A 6 -2.13 -17.50 -1.59
CA PRO A 6 -1.25 -16.72 -2.44
C PRO A 6 0.07 -17.48 -2.51
N PRO A 7 0.58 -17.77 -3.73
CA PRO A 7 1.90 -18.36 -3.84
C PRO A 7 2.85 -17.43 -3.08
N THR A 8 3.71 -17.97 -2.23
CA THR A 8 4.72 -17.13 -1.56
C THR A 8 5.85 -16.73 -2.53
N LEU A 9 5.72 -17.13 -3.79
CA LEU A 9 6.72 -17.05 -4.83
C LEU A 9 6.09 -16.46 -6.09
N LEU A 10 6.88 -15.68 -6.80
CA LEU A 10 6.56 -15.23 -8.15
C LEU A 10 6.89 -16.35 -9.13
N GLU A 11 5.86 -16.96 -9.71
CA GLU A 11 5.99 -18.11 -10.60
C GLU A 11 6.27 -17.69 -12.04
N SER A 12 5.70 -16.57 -12.48
CA SER A 12 5.88 -16.02 -13.84
C SER A 12 7.29 -15.42 -13.99
N PRO A 13 8.03 -15.75 -15.07
CA PRO A 13 9.28 -15.09 -15.41
C PRO A 13 9.13 -13.56 -15.53
N GLU A 14 8.02 -13.09 -16.11
CA GLU A 14 7.72 -11.67 -16.30
C GLU A 14 7.54 -10.97 -14.95
N ALA A 15 6.76 -11.57 -14.04
CA ALA A 15 6.55 -11.05 -12.70
C ALA A 15 7.87 -11.05 -11.89
N ARG A 16 8.70 -12.09 -12.01
CA ARG A 16 10.03 -12.13 -11.39
C ARG A 16 10.94 -11.02 -11.92
N THR A 17 11.03 -10.88 -13.24
CA THR A 17 11.84 -9.83 -13.89
C THR A 17 11.38 -8.44 -13.47
N PHE A 18 10.07 -8.18 -13.48
CA PHE A 18 9.50 -6.94 -12.99
C PHE A 18 9.90 -6.68 -11.53
N CYS A 19 9.73 -7.67 -10.64
CA CYS A 19 10.03 -7.49 -9.23
C CYS A 19 11.52 -7.24 -8.97
N LEU A 20 12.41 -7.92 -9.72
CA LEU A 20 13.86 -7.78 -9.55
C LEU A 20 14.45 -6.51 -10.18
N GLN A 21 13.89 -6.03 -11.29
CA GLN A 21 14.51 -4.99 -12.11
C GLN A 21 13.78 -3.64 -12.06
N LYS A 22 12.53 -3.62 -11.63
CA LYS A 22 11.66 -2.43 -11.70
C LYS A 22 11.28 -1.89 -10.33
N GLN A 23 11.98 -2.31 -9.26
CA GLN A 23 11.80 -1.71 -7.95
C GLN A 23 12.48 -0.34 -7.91
N THR A 24 11.72 0.70 -7.59
CA THR A 24 12.28 2.02 -7.26
C THR A 24 12.47 2.08 -5.76
N THR A 25 13.73 2.21 -5.34
CA THR A 25 14.08 2.17 -3.93
C THR A 25 14.47 3.51 -3.36
N ASP A 26 14.74 4.55 -4.15
CA ASP A 26 15.23 5.83 -3.62
C ASP A 26 14.20 6.96 -3.69
N ILE A 27 14.22 7.82 -2.66
CA ILE A 27 13.29 8.95 -2.50
C ILE A 27 13.42 9.98 -3.60
N SER A 28 14.64 10.24 -4.06
CA SER A 28 14.90 11.27 -5.06
C SER A 28 14.22 10.91 -6.38
N SER A 29 14.38 9.69 -6.88
CA SER A 29 13.68 9.20 -8.08
C SER A 29 12.16 9.31 -7.93
N LEU A 30 11.62 8.88 -6.78
CA LEU A 30 10.18 8.95 -6.53
C LEU A 30 9.65 10.38 -6.53
N ARG A 31 10.39 11.34 -5.96
CA ARG A 31 10.03 12.76 -6.00
C ARG A 31 9.93 13.30 -7.41
N HIS A 32 10.87 12.95 -8.28
CA HIS A 32 10.84 13.36 -9.69
C HIS A 32 9.64 12.75 -10.43
N GLN A 33 9.22 11.54 -10.04
CA GLN A 33 8.08 10.84 -10.66
C GLN A 33 6.70 11.35 -10.21
N LEU A 34 6.59 12.11 -9.12
CA LEU A 34 5.30 12.53 -8.54
C LEU A 34 4.37 13.23 -9.54
N GLN A 35 4.91 14.05 -10.44
CA GLN A 35 4.11 14.80 -11.43
C GLN A 35 3.87 14.04 -12.74
N ASP A 36 4.61 12.96 -12.97
CA ASP A 36 4.62 12.21 -14.22
C ASP A 36 4.09 10.77 -14.08
N SER A 37 3.77 10.35 -12.86
CA SER A 37 3.29 9.02 -12.55
C SER A 37 2.02 9.05 -11.71
N VAL A 38 1.18 8.06 -11.93
CA VAL A 38 0.10 7.65 -11.03
C VAL A 38 0.66 6.60 -10.08
N PHE A 39 0.45 6.77 -8.79
CA PHE A 39 0.85 5.78 -7.79
C PHE A 39 -0.37 4.95 -7.41
N LEU A 40 -0.29 3.64 -7.67
CA LEU A 40 -1.34 2.68 -7.38
C LEU A 40 -0.97 1.87 -6.13
N GLY A 41 -1.49 2.29 -4.99
CA GLY A 41 -1.41 1.57 -3.72
C GLY A 41 -2.19 0.27 -3.75
N ILE A 42 -1.60 -0.80 -3.22
CA ILE A 42 -2.24 -2.11 -3.10
C ILE A 42 -2.03 -2.72 -1.71
N ASP A 43 -3.04 -3.42 -1.24
CA ASP A 43 -3.00 -4.30 -0.07
C ASP A 43 -3.90 -5.53 -0.31
N VAL A 44 -3.56 -6.68 0.25
CA VAL A 44 -4.35 -7.91 0.12
C VAL A 44 -4.56 -8.59 1.47
N GLU A 45 -5.75 -9.14 1.65
CA GLU A 45 -6.18 -9.78 2.90
C GLU A 45 -6.72 -11.19 2.63
N GLY A 46 -6.75 -12.07 3.65
CA GLY A 46 -7.34 -13.42 3.55
C GLY A 46 -6.44 -14.60 3.85
N CYS A 47 -5.17 -14.36 4.22
CA CYS A 47 -4.22 -15.42 4.59
C CYS A 47 -4.38 -15.94 6.03
N GLU A 48 -5.42 -15.52 6.75
CA GLU A 48 -5.58 -15.70 8.21
C GLU A 48 -6.15 -17.07 8.61
N GLY A 49 -5.66 -18.16 8.00
CA GLY A 49 -5.97 -19.53 8.42
C GLY A 49 -7.30 -20.11 7.91
N ILE A 50 -7.97 -19.46 6.96
CA ILE A 50 -9.06 -20.04 6.19
C ILE A 50 -8.49 -20.48 4.84
N GLY A 51 -8.71 -21.73 4.44
CA GLY A 51 -8.17 -22.32 3.21
C GLY A 51 -8.75 -21.78 1.90
N GLU A 52 -9.39 -20.60 1.94
CA GLU A 52 -10.11 -19.97 0.82
C GLU A 52 -9.28 -18.91 0.09
N GLY A 53 -8.07 -18.61 0.56
CA GLY A 53 -7.12 -17.74 -0.15
C GLY A 53 -7.35 -16.25 0.09
N ILE A 54 -7.02 -15.42 -0.89
CA ILE A 54 -7.25 -13.97 -0.85
C ILE A 54 -8.76 -13.72 -0.67
N THR A 55 -9.17 -12.87 0.26
CA THR A 55 -10.57 -12.54 0.57
C THR A 55 -10.93 -11.11 0.22
N SER A 56 -9.95 -10.21 0.25
CA SER A 56 -10.14 -8.83 -0.17
C SER A 56 -8.89 -8.19 -0.71
N ILE A 57 -9.07 -7.18 -1.56
CA ILE A 57 -8.01 -6.41 -2.22
C ILE A 57 -8.33 -4.94 -2.04
N GLY A 58 -7.36 -4.16 -1.59
CA GLY A 58 -7.43 -2.71 -1.52
C GLY A 58 -6.69 -2.10 -2.68
N LEU A 59 -7.26 -1.06 -3.29
CA LEU A 59 -6.58 -0.18 -4.22
C LEU A 59 -6.72 1.27 -3.75
N ALA A 60 -5.64 2.04 -3.89
CA ALA A 60 -5.64 3.48 -3.68
C ALA A 60 -4.88 4.16 -4.82
N ILE A 61 -5.48 5.17 -5.45
CA ILE A 61 -4.94 5.85 -6.61
C ILE A 61 -4.54 7.25 -6.17
N LEU A 62 -3.23 7.48 -6.08
CA LEU A 62 -2.69 8.83 -5.96
C LEU A 62 -2.43 9.36 -7.38
N PRO A 63 -3.20 10.37 -7.84
CA PRO A 63 -2.99 10.95 -9.16
C PRO A 63 -1.63 11.69 -9.23
N PRO A 64 -1.15 12.00 -10.45
CA PRO A 64 0.05 12.79 -10.60
C PRO A 64 -0.14 14.13 -9.90
N THR A 65 0.77 14.44 -8.99
CA THR A 65 0.62 15.59 -8.08
C THR A 65 1.98 16.17 -7.74
N SER A 66 1.97 17.37 -7.19
CA SER A 66 3.15 17.99 -6.61
C SER A 66 2.97 18.12 -5.11
N LEU A 67 3.58 17.17 -4.37
CA LEU A 67 3.54 17.16 -2.91
C LEU A 67 4.34 18.31 -2.28
N GLN A 68 5.22 18.97 -3.04
CA GLN A 68 5.99 20.12 -2.56
C GLN A 68 5.23 21.44 -2.69
N SER A 69 4.35 21.57 -3.70
CA SER A 69 3.52 22.78 -3.88
C SER A 69 2.17 22.69 -3.19
N THR A 70 1.71 21.48 -2.88
CA THR A 70 0.50 21.26 -2.10
C THR A 70 0.90 21.16 -0.64
N GLU A 71 0.41 22.06 0.22
CA GLU A 71 0.66 21.94 1.65
C GLU A 71 0.18 20.56 2.14
N PHE A 72 1.04 19.82 2.83
CA PHE A 72 0.65 18.57 3.44
C PHE A 72 -0.36 18.85 4.59
N PRO A 73 -1.34 17.97 4.86
CA PRO A 73 -2.25 18.12 6.00
C PRO A 73 -1.54 18.47 7.31
N SER A 74 -2.15 19.35 8.10
CA SER A 74 -1.58 19.82 9.37
C SER A 74 -1.50 18.69 10.39
N LEU A 75 -0.40 18.58 11.13
CA LEU A 75 -0.23 17.51 12.11
C LEU A 75 -0.96 17.81 13.44
N PRO A 76 -1.59 16.82 14.08
CA PRO A 76 -1.85 15.48 13.55
C PRO A 76 -2.96 15.50 12.49
N PHE A 77 -2.79 14.77 11.39
CA PHE A 77 -3.77 14.77 10.31
C PHE A 77 -4.64 13.50 10.29
N GLU A 78 -5.85 13.64 9.77
CA GLU A 78 -6.76 12.53 9.54
C GLU A 78 -6.62 11.98 8.10
N THR A 79 -6.77 10.66 7.91
CA THR A 79 -6.66 10.01 6.59
C THR A 79 -7.66 10.60 5.60
N GLN A 80 -8.87 10.95 6.04
CA GLN A 80 -9.89 11.56 5.17
C GLN A 80 -9.42 12.91 4.62
N GLU A 81 -8.74 13.73 5.42
CA GLU A 81 -8.22 15.02 4.96
C GLU A 81 -7.18 14.83 3.84
N PHE A 82 -6.31 13.82 3.98
CA PHE A 82 -5.37 13.44 2.92
C PHE A 82 -6.08 12.98 1.65
N VAL A 83 -7.11 12.13 1.78
CA VAL A 83 -7.92 11.64 0.66
C VAL A 83 -8.59 12.80 -0.09
N ASP A 84 -9.23 13.72 0.63
CA ASP A 84 -9.96 14.84 0.06
C ASP A 84 -9.02 15.86 -0.61
N ARG A 85 -7.85 16.09 -0.02
CA ARG A 85 -6.85 17.05 -0.50
C ARG A 85 -6.18 16.58 -1.78
N TYR A 86 -5.75 15.33 -1.82
CA TYR A 86 -5.03 14.76 -2.97
C TYR A 86 -5.95 14.03 -3.96
N LYS A 87 -7.27 14.10 -3.75
CA LYS A 87 -8.28 13.45 -4.61
C LYS A 87 -8.00 11.96 -4.80
N ILE A 88 -7.67 11.28 -3.70
CA ILE A 88 -7.38 9.85 -3.72
C ILE A 88 -8.67 9.10 -4.04
N GLU A 89 -8.67 8.37 -5.16
CA GLU A 89 -9.71 7.38 -5.44
C GLU A 89 -9.29 6.06 -4.84
N SER A 90 -10.22 5.36 -4.19
CA SER A 90 -9.88 4.12 -3.51
C SER A 90 -11.02 3.11 -3.53
N TYR A 91 -10.64 1.84 -3.53
CA TYR A 91 -11.52 0.70 -3.73
C TYR A 91 -11.16 -0.42 -2.75
N CYS A 92 -12.18 -1.06 -2.19
CA CYS A 92 -12.03 -2.29 -1.42
C CYS A 92 -12.89 -3.38 -2.07
N PHE A 93 -12.22 -4.35 -2.69
CA PHE A 93 -12.85 -5.52 -3.30
C PHE A 93 -13.02 -6.61 -2.27
N TYR A 94 -14.23 -7.14 -2.15
CA TYR A 94 -14.54 -8.35 -1.39
C TYR A 94 -14.86 -9.48 -2.37
N LEU A 95 -14.10 -10.57 -2.29
CA LEU A 95 -14.23 -11.68 -3.22
C LEU A 95 -15.44 -12.55 -2.84
N GLU A 96 -16.37 -12.70 -3.77
CA GLU A 96 -17.55 -13.53 -3.59
C GLU A 96 -17.18 -15.00 -3.42
N GLY A 97 -17.97 -15.70 -2.59
CA GLY A 97 -17.70 -17.11 -2.28
C GLY A 97 -16.46 -17.33 -1.40
N ARG A 98 -15.82 -16.27 -0.91
CA ARG A 98 -14.70 -16.34 0.04
C ARG A 98 -15.08 -15.65 1.35
N SER A 99 -14.73 -16.29 2.45
CA SER A 99 -15.12 -15.91 3.79
C SER A 99 -13.92 -15.57 4.66
N ARG A 100 -14.06 -14.52 5.46
CA ARG A 100 -13.14 -14.21 6.56
C ARG A 100 -13.75 -14.75 7.85
N ARG A 101 -12.88 -15.10 8.82
CA ARG A 101 -13.33 -15.50 10.17
C ARG A 101 -14.10 -14.36 10.86
N LYS A 102 -13.78 -13.13 10.49
CA LYS A 102 -14.39 -11.91 11.03
C LYS A 102 -15.15 -11.18 9.93
N PRO A 103 -16.19 -10.41 10.30
CA PRO A 103 -16.87 -9.53 9.36
C PRO A 103 -15.88 -8.59 8.67
N PHE A 104 -16.16 -8.26 7.41
CA PHE A 104 -15.40 -7.23 6.71
C PHE A 104 -15.53 -5.89 7.45
N PRO A 105 -14.41 -5.23 7.79
CA PRO A 105 -14.45 -3.95 8.47
C PRO A 105 -14.96 -2.86 7.52
N PRO A 106 -15.55 -1.77 8.05
CA PRO A 106 -16.01 -0.65 7.24
C PRO A 106 -14.85 -0.01 6.49
N PHE A 107 -15.12 0.44 5.26
CA PHE A 107 -14.18 1.18 4.43
C PHE A 107 -14.74 2.57 4.14
N PRO A 108 -14.33 3.61 4.89
CA PRO A 108 -14.95 4.93 4.83
C PRO A 108 -14.41 5.84 3.72
N TYR A 109 -13.29 5.46 3.09
CA TYR A 109 -12.50 6.36 2.25
C TYR A 109 -12.77 6.22 0.74
N GLY A 110 -13.67 5.33 0.34
CA GLY A 110 -13.89 5.01 -1.06
C GLY A 110 -14.99 3.98 -1.29
N CYS A 111 -14.88 3.28 -2.43
CA CYS A 111 -15.92 2.36 -2.88
C CYS A 111 -15.68 0.95 -2.36
N THR A 112 -16.74 0.32 -1.87
CA THR A 112 -16.76 -1.12 -1.60
C THR A 112 -17.38 -1.86 -2.77
N ILE A 113 -16.68 -2.87 -3.30
CA ILE A 113 -17.12 -3.67 -4.43
C ILE A 113 -17.13 -5.13 -4.02
N LYS A 114 -18.26 -5.83 -4.18
CA LYS A 114 -18.32 -7.29 -4.07
C LYS A 114 -18.24 -7.86 -5.49
N THR A 115 -17.34 -8.79 -5.72
CA THR A 115 -17.12 -9.36 -7.05
C THR A 115 -16.63 -10.80 -7.01
N ALA A 116 -17.10 -11.62 -7.96
CA ALA A 116 -16.54 -12.95 -8.20
C ALA A 116 -15.26 -12.90 -9.06
N ASP A 117 -15.01 -11.80 -9.77
CA ASP A 117 -13.89 -11.62 -10.70
C ASP A 117 -13.20 -10.27 -10.46
N ALA A 118 -12.32 -10.23 -9.45
CA ALA A 118 -11.54 -9.03 -9.17
C ALA A 118 -10.57 -8.68 -10.31
N GLY A 119 -10.11 -9.66 -11.10
CA GLY A 119 -9.21 -9.39 -12.23
C GLY A 119 -9.87 -8.49 -13.28
N LYS A 120 -11.14 -8.75 -13.59
CA LYS A 120 -11.94 -7.90 -14.47
C LYS A 120 -12.15 -6.49 -13.89
N GLU A 121 -12.56 -6.39 -12.62
CA GLU A 121 -12.84 -5.08 -12.01
C GLU A 121 -11.58 -4.21 -11.90
N ILE A 122 -10.46 -4.81 -11.50
CA ILE A 122 -9.17 -4.11 -11.41
C ILE A 122 -8.72 -3.68 -12.81
N ARG A 123 -8.91 -4.50 -13.85
CA ARG A 123 -8.60 -4.12 -15.23
C ARG A 123 -9.37 -2.86 -15.63
N LEU A 124 -10.68 -2.80 -15.36
CA LEU A 124 -11.50 -1.62 -15.69
C LEU A 124 -10.98 -0.35 -15.00
N ILE A 125 -10.51 -0.47 -13.76
CA ILE A 125 -9.90 0.66 -13.05
C ILE A 125 -8.58 1.07 -13.70
N VAL A 126 -7.71 0.12 -14.02
CA VAL A 126 -6.42 0.41 -14.67
C VAL A 126 -6.63 1.03 -16.05
N ASP A 127 -7.58 0.52 -16.84
CA ASP A 127 -7.95 1.08 -18.13
C ASP A 127 -8.48 2.52 -17.96
N SER A 128 -9.31 2.78 -16.96
CA SER A 128 -9.79 4.13 -16.63
C SER A 128 -8.65 5.05 -16.20
N ILE A 129 -7.67 4.57 -15.43
CA ILE A 129 -6.47 5.35 -15.06
C ILE A 129 -5.70 5.72 -16.33
N ARG A 130 -5.46 4.75 -17.23
CA ARG A 130 -4.75 4.97 -18.49
C ARG A 130 -5.45 5.98 -19.40
N GLN A 131 -6.78 5.93 -19.46
CA GLN A 131 -7.57 6.89 -20.23
C GLN A 131 -7.58 8.29 -19.61
N ARG A 132 -7.59 8.39 -18.28
CA ARG A 132 -7.63 9.69 -17.58
C ARG A 132 -6.26 10.37 -17.54
N TYR A 133 -5.19 9.60 -17.41
CA TYR A 133 -3.82 10.08 -17.28
C TYR A 133 -2.97 9.61 -18.46
N ILE A 134 -3.42 9.93 -19.68
CA ILE A 134 -2.74 9.54 -20.92
C ILE A 134 -1.28 10.00 -20.91
N GLY A 135 -0.37 9.09 -21.24
CA GLY A 135 1.07 9.33 -21.29
C GLY A 135 1.76 9.38 -19.92
N LYS A 136 1.02 9.15 -18.82
CA LYS A 136 1.59 9.04 -17.48
C LYS A 136 1.90 7.59 -17.15
N ASP A 137 2.97 7.42 -16.40
CA ASP A 137 3.39 6.12 -15.90
C ASP A 137 2.49 5.65 -14.76
N ILE A 138 2.40 4.34 -14.54
CA ILE A 138 1.72 3.78 -13.36
C ILE A 138 2.74 3.00 -12.55
N ILE A 139 2.88 3.35 -11.27
CA ILE A 139 3.82 2.76 -10.33
C ILE A 139 3.01 2.05 -9.25
N LEU A 140 3.26 0.76 -9.07
CA LEU A 140 2.64 -0.02 -8.02
C LEU A 140 3.28 0.30 -6.65
N VAL A 141 2.48 0.47 -5.60
CA VAL A 141 2.98 0.81 -4.27
C VAL A 141 2.40 -0.16 -3.25
N GLY A 142 3.23 -0.73 -2.39
CA GLY A 142 2.74 -1.56 -1.30
C GLY A 142 3.59 -1.44 -0.04
N TRP A 143 3.02 -1.93 1.07
CA TRP A 143 3.71 -2.03 2.34
C TRP A 143 4.28 -3.44 2.50
N HIS A 144 5.57 -3.63 2.22
CA HIS A 144 6.18 -4.95 2.13
C HIS A 144 5.44 -5.90 1.16
N PRO A 145 5.20 -5.48 -0.10
CA PRO A 145 4.27 -6.16 -0.99
C PRO A 145 4.75 -7.56 -1.43
N HIS A 146 6.04 -7.87 -1.26
CA HIS A 146 6.57 -9.22 -1.43
C HIS A 146 6.91 -9.77 -0.05
N PRO A 147 6.45 -10.99 0.32
CA PRO A 147 6.01 -12.08 -0.56
C PRO A 147 4.48 -12.28 -0.68
N ARG A 148 3.62 -11.30 -0.37
CA ARG A 148 2.16 -11.54 -0.30
C ARG A 148 1.38 -10.88 -1.42
N GLU A 149 1.42 -9.55 -1.51
CA GLU A 149 0.65 -8.74 -2.43
C GLU A 149 1.07 -8.98 -3.88
N LEU A 150 2.38 -9.01 -4.20
CA LEU A 150 2.84 -9.22 -5.59
C LEU A 150 2.46 -10.61 -6.12
N PRO A 151 2.68 -11.72 -5.39
CA PRO A 151 2.20 -13.01 -5.87
C PRO A 151 0.66 -13.11 -5.92
N ALA A 152 -0.06 -12.47 -5.00
CA ALA A 152 -1.52 -12.38 -5.05
C ALA A 152 -2.00 -11.69 -6.33
N ILE A 153 -1.36 -10.58 -6.72
CA ILE A 153 -1.59 -9.90 -7.99
C ILE A 153 -1.30 -10.83 -9.16
N GLN A 154 -0.19 -11.57 -9.15
CA GLN A 154 0.16 -12.50 -10.23
C GLN A 154 -0.96 -13.52 -10.47
N VAL A 155 -1.56 -14.04 -9.39
CA VAL A 155 -2.63 -15.04 -9.49
C VAL A 155 -3.95 -14.44 -9.95
N LEU A 156 -4.32 -13.28 -9.41
CA LEU A 156 -5.64 -12.70 -9.65
C LEU A 156 -5.70 -11.82 -10.90
N PHE A 157 -4.59 -11.18 -11.25
CA PHE A 157 -4.50 -10.27 -12.38
C PHE A 157 -3.08 -10.20 -12.96
N PRO A 158 -2.60 -11.28 -13.61
CA PRO A 158 -1.21 -11.39 -14.08
C PRO A 158 -0.80 -10.28 -15.06
N SER A 159 -1.74 -9.76 -15.87
CA SER A 159 -1.45 -8.68 -16.80
C SER A 159 -1.14 -7.35 -16.11
N LEU A 160 -1.44 -7.18 -14.81
CA LEU A 160 -1.14 -5.93 -14.10
C LEU A 160 0.33 -5.56 -14.20
N PHE A 161 1.24 -6.54 -14.14
CA PHE A 161 2.68 -6.28 -14.22
C PHE A 161 3.11 -5.67 -15.56
N GLN A 162 2.37 -5.92 -16.64
CA GLN A 162 2.64 -5.34 -17.96
C GLN A 162 2.16 -3.88 -18.04
N GLU A 163 1.21 -3.52 -17.19
CA GLU A 163 0.64 -2.17 -17.11
C GLU A 163 1.44 -1.25 -16.17
N MET A 164 2.42 -1.77 -15.43
CA MET A 164 3.21 -0.99 -14.47
C MET A 164 4.61 -0.76 -15.01
N VAL A 165 5.16 0.45 -14.81
CA VAL A 165 6.56 0.73 -15.17
C VAL A 165 7.53 0.35 -14.07
N GLY A 166 7.03 0.28 -12.84
CA GLY A 166 7.80 -0.11 -11.67
C GLY A 166 6.95 -0.24 -10.41
N TRP A 167 7.62 -0.54 -9.31
CA TRP A 167 6.97 -0.72 -8.03
C TRP A 167 7.82 -0.22 -6.87
N VAL A 168 7.18 0.04 -5.74
CA VAL A 168 7.78 0.59 -4.53
C VAL A 168 7.39 -0.25 -3.33
N ASP A 169 8.40 -0.67 -2.55
CA ASP A 169 8.20 -1.10 -1.17
C ASP A 169 8.32 0.11 -0.26
N VAL A 170 7.22 0.56 0.33
CA VAL A 170 7.22 1.71 1.23
C VAL A 170 8.07 1.44 2.47
N VAL A 171 8.28 0.18 2.85
CA VAL A 171 9.21 -0.18 3.94
C VAL A 171 10.64 0.23 3.60
N ASP A 172 11.09 0.03 2.36
CA ASP A 172 12.45 0.41 1.93
C ASP A 172 12.63 1.93 1.91
N ILE A 173 11.60 2.66 1.49
CA ILE A 173 11.61 4.13 1.54
C ILE A 173 11.64 4.61 2.99
N THR A 174 10.86 3.97 3.87
CA THR A 174 10.84 4.33 5.28
C THR A 174 12.20 4.08 5.94
N ARG A 175 12.94 3.04 5.55
CA ARG A 175 14.31 2.76 6.04
C ARG A 175 15.32 3.87 5.75
N GLN A 176 15.11 4.66 4.71
CA GLN A 176 16.00 5.77 4.36
C GLN A 176 15.74 7.03 5.19
N VAL A 177 14.48 7.25 5.56
CA VAL A 177 14.05 8.47 6.26
C VAL A 177 14.03 8.30 7.77
N CYS A 178 13.67 7.11 8.21
CA CYS A 178 13.34 6.85 9.59
C CYS A 178 14.45 6.11 10.31
N THR A 179 14.71 6.51 11.56
CA THR A 179 15.56 5.79 12.49
C THR A 179 14.70 5.09 13.55
N SER A 180 15.23 4.02 14.15
CA SER A 180 14.66 3.44 15.36
C SER A 180 15.77 3.26 16.37
N LYS A 181 15.48 3.58 17.63
CA LYS A 181 16.43 3.45 18.75
C LYS A 181 16.67 2.01 19.21
N GLN A 182 16.06 1.02 18.55
CA GLN A 182 16.16 -0.39 18.95
C GLN A 182 16.91 -1.21 17.90
N GLU A 183 17.83 -2.06 18.36
CA GLU A 183 18.80 -2.85 17.59
C GLU A 183 18.20 -3.87 16.59
N ASP A 184 16.87 -4.00 16.52
CA ASP A 184 16.17 -5.05 15.78
C ASP A 184 15.60 -4.63 14.41
N LEU A 185 15.88 -3.42 13.91
CA LEU A 185 15.50 -3.03 12.54
C LEU A 185 16.11 -3.93 11.45
N GLY A 186 17.23 -4.58 11.77
CA GLY A 186 17.84 -5.60 10.90
C GLY A 186 17.04 -6.91 10.80
N LYS A 187 16.07 -7.15 11.69
CA LYS A 187 15.30 -8.41 11.76
C LYS A 187 13.80 -8.26 11.53
N THR A 188 13.18 -7.16 12.00
CA THR A 188 11.73 -6.92 11.82
C THR A 188 11.42 -5.44 11.67
N TRP A 189 10.67 -5.08 10.63
CA TRP A 189 10.24 -3.70 10.40
C TRP A 189 9.02 -3.33 11.27
N PRO A 190 8.91 -2.09 11.81
CA PRO A 190 7.71 -1.64 12.51
C PRO A 190 6.45 -1.83 11.65
N PRO A 191 5.32 -2.26 12.24
CA PRO A 191 4.04 -2.29 11.55
C PRO A 191 3.66 -0.92 10.97
N LEU A 192 2.91 -0.90 9.87
CA LEU A 192 2.39 0.32 9.22
C LEU A 192 1.81 1.32 10.23
N GLY A 193 1.03 0.80 11.18
CA GLY A 193 0.41 1.62 12.23
C GLY A 193 1.37 2.28 13.24
N ASP A 194 2.59 1.80 13.41
CA ASP A 194 3.61 2.48 14.24
C ASP A 194 4.28 3.60 13.44
N VAL A 195 4.51 3.36 12.14
CA VAL A 195 5.06 4.36 11.22
C VAL A 195 4.08 5.52 11.02
N MET A 196 2.79 5.24 10.81
CA MET A 196 1.74 6.25 10.73
C MET A 196 1.74 7.19 11.95
N LEU A 197 1.77 6.66 13.17
CA LEU A 197 1.83 7.51 14.37
C LEU A 197 3.07 8.39 14.41
N SER A 198 4.22 7.83 14.00
CA SER A 198 5.50 8.55 13.98
C SER A 198 5.51 9.65 12.92
N MET A 199 4.70 9.51 11.89
CA MET A 199 4.48 10.49 10.81
C MET A 199 3.43 11.54 11.12
N GLY A 200 2.82 11.50 12.31
CA GLY A 200 1.83 12.47 12.75
C GLY A 200 0.42 12.18 12.25
N PHE A 201 0.10 10.93 11.87
CA PHE A 201 -1.29 10.54 11.70
C PHE A 201 -2.01 10.57 13.06
N SER A 202 -3.27 10.97 13.06
CA SER A 202 -4.13 10.89 14.22
C SER A 202 -4.22 9.46 14.76
N LYS A 203 -4.42 9.33 16.09
CA LYS A 203 -4.66 8.03 16.72
C LYS A 203 -5.94 7.36 16.23
N ASN A 204 -6.89 8.13 15.67
CA ASN A 204 -8.16 7.63 15.17
C ASN A 204 -8.02 6.94 13.79
N CYS A 205 -7.01 7.32 13.01
CA CYS A 205 -6.71 6.73 11.69
C CYS A 205 -6.07 5.34 11.75
N GLN A 206 -5.68 4.93 12.95
CA GLN A 206 -4.78 3.82 13.14
C GLN A 206 -5.45 2.48 12.80
N PRO A 207 -4.80 1.60 11.99
CA PRO A 207 -5.35 0.29 11.66
C PRO A 207 -5.73 -0.51 12.91
N GLN A 208 -6.92 -1.12 12.89
CA GLN A 208 -7.43 -1.93 14.01
C GLN A 208 -6.74 -3.30 14.03
N ARG A 209 -5.91 -3.55 15.04
CA ARG A 209 -4.97 -4.69 15.19
C ARG A 209 -5.40 -6.08 14.64
N TYR A 210 -6.68 -6.40 14.52
CA TYR A 210 -7.15 -7.72 14.12
C TYR A 210 -8.30 -7.74 13.12
N CYS A 211 -8.63 -6.62 12.48
CA CYS A 211 -9.67 -6.55 11.45
C CYS A 211 -9.38 -5.32 10.58
N HIS A 212 -8.58 -5.51 9.53
CA HIS A 212 -8.19 -4.42 8.65
C HIS A 212 -8.95 -4.50 7.33
N SER A 213 -9.25 -3.32 6.80
CA SER A 213 -9.79 -3.18 5.46
C SER A 213 -8.60 -3.04 4.54
N ALA A 214 -8.46 -3.93 3.56
CA ALA A 214 -7.40 -3.82 2.57
C ALA A 214 -7.43 -2.46 1.86
N GLY A 215 -8.63 -1.93 1.57
CA GLY A 215 -8.77 -0.59 1.02
C GLY A 215 -8.18 0.50 1.92
N SER A 216 -8.42 0.43 3.24
CA SER A 216 -7.85 1.39 4.18
C SER A 216 -6.33 1.29 4.25
N ASP A 217 -5.78 0.08 4.28
CA ASP A 217 -4.33 -0.13 4.36
C ASP A 217 -3.59 0.30 3.09
N ALA A 218 -4.21 0.11 1.92
CA ALA A 218 -3.71 0.65 0.65
C ALA A 218 -3.61 2.19 0.69
N ILE A 219 -4.62 2.88 1.23
CA ILE A 219 -4.60 4.35 1.38
C ILE A 219 -3.56 4.79 2.40
N HIS A 220 -3.50 4.13 3.56
CA HIS A 220 -2.52 4.43 4.58
C HIS A 220 -1.09 4.27 4.06
N THR A 221 -0.86 3.25 3.24
CA THR A 221 0.43 3.00 2.56
C THR A 221 0.79 4.16 1.64
N ILE A 222 -0.14 4.60 0.79
CA ILE A 222 0.03 5.77 -0.10
C ILE A 222 0.27 7.05 0.70
N ALA A 223 -0.49 7.28 1.78
CA ALA A 223 -0.36 8.47 2.61
C ALA A 223 0.99 8.50 3.36
N VAL A 224 1.46 7.34 3.82
CA VAL A 224 2.80 7.19 4.42
C VAL A 224 3.88 7.46 3.39
N LEU A 225 3.78 6.89 2.17
CA LEU A 225 4.71 7.19 1.09
C LEU A 225 4.72 8.70 0.77
N ALA A 226 3.56 9.30 0.57
CA ALA A 226 3.46 10.73 0.30
C ALA A 226 4.12 11.56 1.40
N ARG A 227 3.90 11.20 2.67
CA ARG A 227 4.54 11.89 3.80
C ARG A 227 6.06 11.75 3.78
N LEU A 228 6.59 10.55 3.53
CA LEU A 228 8.03 10.31 3.38
C LEU A 228 8.63 11.17 2.27
N LEU A 229 7.93 11.28 1.14
CA LEU A 229 8.40 12.07 0.00
C LEU A 229 8.42 13.57 0.30
N THR A 230 7.60 14.07 1.24
CA THR A 230 7.68 15.47 1.72
C THR A 230 8.76 15.73 2.79
N HIS A 231 9.38 14.69 3.35
CA HIS A 231 10.34 14.86 4.45
C HIS A 231 11.69 15.37 3.95
N ASP A 232 12.21 16.47 4.50
CA ASP A 232 13.54 16.95 4.14
C ASP A 232 14.62 15.91 4.49
N THR A 233 15.25 15.33 3.46
CA THR A 233 16.28 14.30 3.61
C THR A 233 17.58 14.83 4.21
N ASN A 234 17.77 16.15 4.24
CA ASN A 234 18.89 16.79 4.95
C ASN A 234 18.53 17.13 6.41
N GLY A 235 17.27 16.98 6.80
CA GLY A 235 16.79 17.18 8.15
C GLY A 235 17.08 16.00 9.09
N PRO A 236 16.73 16.12 10.38
CA PRO A 236 16.86 15.02 11.32
C PRO A 236 15.92 13.87 10.94
N SER A 237 16.43 12.64 10.95
CA SER A 237 15.64 11.45 10.67
C SER A 237 14.41 11.33 11.58
N LEU A 238 13.32 10.78 11.05
CA LEU A 238 12.09 10.56 11.81
C LEU A 238 12.25 9.33 12.73
N GLU A 239 12.19 9.54 14.03
CA GLU A 239 12.24 8.44 15.00
C GLU A 239 10.91 7.66 15.01
N VAL A 240 10.94 6.37 14.64
CA VAL A 240 9.76 5.51 14.71
C VAL A 240 9.49 5.08 16.15
N ARG A 241 8.33 5.48 16.68
CA ARG A 241 7.82 5.08 17.99
C ARG A 241 6.85 3.92 17.83
N ARG A 242 7.10 2.81 18.53
CA ARG A 242 6.11 1.74 18.65
C ARG A 242 4.93 2.19 19.50
N ARG A 243 3.72 1.77 19.13
CA ARG A 243 2.50 1.96 19.96
C ARG A 243 2.60 1.36 21.36
N ARG A 244 3.49 0.40 21.56
CA ARG A 244 3.72 -0.26 22.85
C ARG A 244 5.21 -0.55 23.05
N PRO A 245 5.72 -0.47 24.28
CA PRO A 245 7.00 -1.05 24.63
C PRO A 245 7.00 -2.54 24.28
N LEU A 246 8.14 -3.09 23.88
CA LEU A 246 8.35 -4.54 23.87
C LEU A 246 7.92 -5.05 25.24
N LYS A 247 7.01 -6.05 25.30
CA LYS A 247 6.88 -6.83 26.52
C LYS A 247 8.28 -7.35 26.82
N GLN A 248 8.89 -6.89 27.92
CA GLN A 248 10.01 -7.61 28.50
C GLN A 248 9.45 -8.97 28.84
N TRP A 249 9.78 -9.97 28.02
CA TRP A 249 9.61 -11.35 28.42
C TRP A 249 10.62 -11.55 29.54
N GLN A 250 10.13 -11.49 30.79
CA GLN A 250 10.80 -12.10 31.93
C GLN A 250 10.58 -13.60 31.87
#